data_AF-A0A4Y1QPG8-F1
#
_entry.id   AF-A0A4Y1QPG8-F1
#
_cell.length_a   1.000
_cell.length_b   1.000
_cell.length_c   1.000
_cell.angle_alpha   90.00
_cell.angle_beta   90.00
_cell.angle_gamma   90.00
#
_symmetry.space_group_name_H-M   'P 1'
#
loop_
_entity.id
_entity.type
_entity.pdbx_description
1 polymer ?
#
loop_
_entity_poly.entity_id
_entity_poly.type
_entity_poly.pdbx_seq_one_letter_code
_entity_poly.pdbx_strand_id
1 'polypeptide(L)'
;MVIKASNLLVFLSTLFLAASVSSTFGYKQHQHGGREKEEEERDNPFYFASQMFKSRFKSDEGGFYGLEKFTKRQSEALRRVKNYWMAIFEAKPNTFVLPHHCDAEAIYIALNGELFYWLI
;
A
#
# COMPACT_ATOMS: atom_id res chain seq x y z
N MET A 1 15.74 0.24 2.33
CA MET A 1 16.50 -0.87 2.95
C MET A 1 15.94 -1.15 4.34
N VAL A 2 14.86 -1.92 4.49
CA VAL A 2 14.16 -2.07 5.79
C VAL A 2 15.04 -2.83 6.80
N ILE A 3 15.24 -2.27 7.99
CA ILE A 3 16.12 -2.83 9.04
C ILE A 3 15.25 -3.36 10.19
N LYS A 4 15.68 -4.48 10.77
CA LYS A 4 14.94 -5.24 11.78
C LYS A 4 14.95 -4.56 13.15
N ALA A 5 13.78 -4.42 13.76
CA ALA A 5 13.50 -3.77 15.05
C ALA A 5 14.01 -4.54 16.29
N SER A 6 15.10 -5.32 16.19
CA SER A 6 15.51 -6.25 17.25
C SER A 6 15.96 -5.59 18.56
N ASN A 7 16.32 -4.30 18.55
CA ASN A 7 16.69 -3.55 19.76
C ASN A 7 15.53 -2.74 20.37
N LEU A 8 14.36 -2.70 19.71
CA LEU A 8 13.12 -2.11 20.22
C LEU A 8 12.31 -3.11 21.08
N LEU A 9 12.63 -4.40 20.95
CA LEU A 9 11.92 -5.52 21.55
C LEU A 9 11.88 -5.48 23.09
N VAL A 10 12.91 -4.92 23.73
CA VAL A 10 13.02 -4.83 25.19
C VAL A 10 12.17 -3.69 25.78
N PHE A 11 11.91 -2.64 25.01
CA PHE A 11 11.11 -1.49 25.46
C PHE A 11 9.60 -1.72 25.30
N LEU A 12 9.19 -2.55 24.35
CA LEU A 12 7.77 -2.86 24.09
C LEU A 12 7.23 -3.99 24.97
N SER A 13 8.09 -4.88 25.48
CA SER A 13 7.66 -6.00 26.32
C SER A 13 7.02 -5.57 27.64
N THR A 14 7.42 -4.41 28.18
CA THR A 14 6.88 -3.88 29.45
C THR A 14 5.51 -3.20 29.29
N LEU A 15 5.09 -2.87 28.06
CA LEU A 15 3.81 -2.20 27.80
C LEU A 15 2.69 -3.18 27.36
N PHE A 16 3.04 -4.35 26.81
CA PHE A 16 2.10 -5.27 26.19
C PHE A 16 1.24 -6.10 27.16
N LEU A 17 1.72 -6.34 28.39
CA LEU A 17 0.91 -7.04 29.41
C LEU A 17 -0.36 -6.25 29.82
N ALA A 18 -0.38 -4.93 29.63
CA ALA A 18 -1.50 -4.09 30.03
C ALA A 18 -2.68 -4.11 29.02
N ALA A 19 -2.44 -4.50 27.76
CA ALA A 19 -3.45 -4.43 26.70
C ALA A 19 -4.17 -5.77 26.43
N SER A 20 -3.74 -6.86 27.07
CA SER A 20 -4.25 -8.22 26.83
C SER A 20 -5.70 -8.47 27.29
N VAL A 21 -6.41 -7.47 27.82
CA VAL A 21 -7.74 -7.65 28.46
C VAL A 21 -8.91 -7.22 27.57
N SER A 22 -8.75 -6.43 26.50
CA SER A 22 -9.87 -5.56 26.07
C SER A 22 -10.61 -5.77 24.73
N SER A 23 -10.28 -6.64 23.78
CA SER A 23 -11.05 -6.58 22.51
C SER A 23 -11.16 -7.87 21.70
N THR A 24 -12.01 -8.75 22.22
CA THR A 24 -12.79 -9.72 21.45
C THR A 24 -13.81 -9.02 20.52
N PHE A 25 -13.50 -8.81 19.23
CA PHE A 25 -14.53 -8.72 18.17
C PHE A 25 -13.92 -8.90 16.77
N GLY A 26 -14.27 -9.98 16.09
CA GLY A 26 -13.74 -10.35 14.76
C GLY A 26 -14.61 -9.88 13.59
N TYR A 27 -13.97 -9.48 12.49
CA TYR A 27 -14.62 -9.12 11.23
C TYR A 27 -14.61 -10.31 10.23
N LYS A 28 -15.78 -10.64 9.67
CA LYS A 28 -15.99 -11.65 8.62
C LYS A 28 -15.64 -11.08 7.24
N GLN A 29 -14.90 -11.84 6.43
CA GLN A 29 -14.60 -11.58 5.02
C GLN A 29 -15.58 -12.35 4.10
N HIS A 30 -16.17 -11.69 3.11
CA HIS A 30 -16.95 -12.31 2.03
C HIS A 30 -16.09 -12.41 0.75
N GLN A 31 -16.02 -13.60 0.14
CA GLN A 31 -15.51 -13.82 -1.22
C GLN A 31 -16.40 -14.81 -1.98
N HIS A 32 -17.02 -14.38 -3.08
CA HIS A 32 -17.13 -15.15 -4.35
C HIS A 32 -17.91 -14.34 -5.41
N GLY A 33 -17.32 -14.10 -6.60
CA GLY A 33 -18.05 -13.57 -7.76
C GLY A 33 -17.27 -12.79 -8.85
N GLY A 34 -15.94 -12.93 -8.99
CA GLY A 34 -15.12 -11.98 -9.77
C GLY A 34 -14.76 -12.31 -11.23
N ARG A 35 -14.88 -13.56 -11.71
CA ARG A 35 -14.15 -13.96 -12.94
C ARG A 35 -14.75 -13.51 -14.27
N GLU A 36 -16.06 -13.30 -14.36
CA GLU A 36 -16.72 -12.98 -15.65
C GLU A 36 -16.71 -11.47 -15.98
N LYS A 37 -16.60 -10.58 -14.97
CA LYS A 37 -16.53 -9.12 -15.20
C LYS A 37 -15.14 -8.61 -15.58
N GLU A 38 -14.08 -9.35 -15.20
CA GLU A 38 -12.70 -8.94 -15.44
C GLU A 38 -12.28 -8.97 -16.93
N GLU A 39 -13.02 -9.66 -17.81
CA GLU A 39 -12.68 -9.75 -19.24
C GLU A 39 -13.20 -8.56 -20.06
N GLU A 40 -14.44 -8.10 -19.82
CA GLU A 40 -14.99 -6.90 -20.47
C GLU A 40 -14.28 -5.61 -20.01
N GLU A 41 -13.84 -5.56 -18.75
CA GLU A 41 -13.16 -4.37 -18.20
C GLU A 41 -11.73 -4.17 -18.74
N ARG A 42 -11.13 -5.15 -19.43
CA ARG A 42 -9.76 -5.01 -19.98
C ARG A 42 -9.65 -3.95 -21.06
N ASP A 43 -10.69 -3.74 -21.85
CA ASP A 43 -10.68 -2.79 -22.98
C ASP A 43 -10.98 -1.35 -22.54
N ASN A 44 -11.49 -1.15 -21.31
CA ASN A 44 -11.70 0.18 -20.76
C ASN A 44 -10.34 0.83 -20.40
N PRO A 45 -9.96 1.97 -21.02
CA PRO A 45 -8.68 2.63 -20.72
C PRO A 45 -8.60 3.20 -19.30
N PHE A 46 -9.73 3.40 -18.62
CA PHE A 46 -9.81 3.92 -17.25
C PHE A 46 -9.83 2.83 -16.18
N TYR A 47 -9.91 1.56 -16.58
CA TYR A 47 -9.89 0.45 -15.65
C TYR A 47 -8.46 -0.03 -15.39
N PHE A 48 -8.09 -0.07 -14.11
CA PHE A 48 -6.79 -0.52 -13.65
C PHE A 48 -6.96 -1.65 -12.62
N ALA A 49 -6.83 -2.88 -13.09
CA ALA A 49 -6.93 -4.06 -12.23
C ALA A 49 -5.78 -4.11 -11.21
N SER A 50 -6.01 -4.71 -10.05
CA SER A 50 -5.02 -4.79 -8.96
C SER A 50 -3.70 -5.44 -9.39
N GLN A 51 -3.75 -6.41 -10.31
CA GLN A 51 -2.60 -7.13 -10.86
C GLN A 51 -1.70 -6.23 -11.75
N MET A 52 -2.18 -5.05 -12.14
CA MET A 52 -1.39 -4.04 -12.87
C MET A 52 -0.40 -3.30 -11.96
N PHE A 53 -0.61 -3.32 -10.63
CA PHE A 53 0.36 -2.80 -9.69
C PHE A 53 1.54 -3.76 -9.59
N LYS A 54 2.73 -3.26 -9.93
CA LYS A 54 3.97 -4.04 -9.88
C LYS A 54 4.77 -3.66 -8.67
N SER A 55 5.27 -4.67 -7.95
CA SER A 55 6.17 -4.44 -6.83
C SER A 55 7.45 -3.75 -7.31
N ARG A 56 7.73 -2.59 -6.71
CA ARG A 56 9.01 -1.88 -6.82
C ARG A 56 9.95 -2.27 -5.69
N PHE A 57 9.36 -2.55 -4.52
CA PHE A 57 10.04 -3.11 -3.36
C PHE A 57 9.11 -4.10 -2.67
N LYS A 58 9.67 -5.19 -2.16
CA LYS A 58 8.95 -6.19 -1.38
C LYS A 58 9.83 -6.68 -0.24
N SER A 59 9.23 -6.83 0.92
CA SER A 59 9.83 -7.46 2.09
C SER A 59 8.76 -8.29 2.80
N ASP A 60 9.17 -9.05 3.81
CA ASP A 60 8.22 -9.79 4.66
C ASP A 60 7.31 -8.84 5.46
N GLU A 61 7.75 -7.59 5.67
CA GLU A 61 7.09 -6.60 6.52
C GLU A 61 6.20 -5.63 5.75
N GLY A 62 6.15 -5.74 4.42
CA GLY A 62 5.41 -4.80 3.58
C GLY A 62 5.99 -4.68 2.18
N GLY A 63 5.42 -3.77 1.41
CA GLY A 63 5.79 -3.58 0.02
C GLY A 63 5.39 -2.21 -0.52
N PHE A 64 6.02 -1.86 -1.63
CA PHE A 64 5.68 -0.69 -2.42
C PHE A 64 5.36 -1.14 -3.83
N TYR A 65 4.13 -0.86 -4.28
CA TYR A 65 3.60 -1.34 -5.55
C TYR A 65 3.19 -0.15 -6.39
N GLY A 66 3.86 0.05 -7.52
CA GLY A 66 3.55 1.14 -8.43
C GLY A 66 2.62 0.68 -9.55
N LEU A 67 1.61 1.49 -9.87
CA LEU A 67 0.85 1.31 -11.09
C LEU A 67 1.75 1.64 -12.29
N GLU A 68 1.47 1.01 -13.42
CA GLU A 68 2.14 1.36 -14.67
C GLU A 68 1.76 2.78 -15.15
N LYS A 69 2.64 3.46 -15.89
CA LYS A 69 2.37 4.83 -16.38
C LYS A 69 1.06 4.86 -17.17
N PHE A 70 0.20 5.84 -16.89
CA PHE A 70 -1.09 6.03 -17.57
C PHE A 70 -0.95 6.15 -19.10
N THR A 71 0.21 6.60 -19.59
CA THR A 71 0.51 6.74 -21.02
C THR A 71 0.49 5.43 -21.80
N LYS A 72 0.55 4.26 -21.14
CA LYS A 72 0.55 2.97 -21.86
C LYS A 72 -0.78 2.66 -22.55
N ARG A 73 -1.90 3.21 -22.08
CA ARG A 73 -3.25 2.90 -22.60
C ARG A 73 -3.73 3.81 -23.74
N GLN A 74 -2.84 4.61 -24.34
CA GLN A 74 -3.10 5.47 -25.54
C GLN A 74 -4.42 6.28 -25.51
N SER A 75 -4.87 6.72 -24.32
CA SER A 75 -6.06 7.56 -24.17
C SER A 75 -5.67 9.04 -24.03
N GLU A 76 -6.33 9.91 -24.79
CA GLU A 76 -6.07 11.35 -24.77
C GLU A 76 -6.37 11.98 -23.39
N ALA A 77 -7.39 11.46 -22.70
CA ALA A 77 -7.71 11.90 -21.34
C ALA A 77 -6.57 11.58 -20.35
N LEU A 78 -5.98 10.38 -20.47
CA LEU A 78 -4.86 9.95 -19.63
C LEU A 78 -3.56 10.69 -19.94
N ARG A 79 -3.42 11.26 -21.15
CA ARG A 79 -2.28 12.10 -21.53
C ARG A 79 -2.18 13.35 -20.65
N ARG A 80 -3.31 13.89 -20.20
CA ARG A 80 -3.35 15.07 -19.30
C ARG A 80 -2.80 14.77 -17.91
N VAL A 81 -2.91 13.52 -17.45
CA VAL A 81 -2.41 13.08 -16.14
C VAL A 81 -1.13 12.25 -16.24
N LYS A 82 -0.40 12.33 -17.37
CA LYS A 82 0.81 11.51 -17.63
C LYS A 82 1.95 11.69 -16.62
N ASN A 83 1.98 12.84 -15.94
CA ASN A 83 2.99 13.19 -14.95
C ASN A 83 2.61 12.74 -13.53
N TYR A 84 1.39 12.24 -13.34
CA TYR A 84 0.96 11.64 -12.08
C TYR A 84 1.29 10.16 -12.09
N TRP A 85 1.71 9.68 -10.93
CA TRP A 85 1.93 8.27 -10.68
C TRP A 85 1.15 7.84 -9.45
N MET A 86 0.55 6.65 -9.51
CA MET A 86 -0.16 6.03 -8.40
C MET A 86 0.65 4.86 -7.88
N ALA A 87 0.75 4.75 -6.56
CA ALA A 87 1.36 3.62 -5.90
C ALA A 87 0.59 3.27 -4.63
N ILE A 88 0.68 2.00 -4.24
CA ILE A 88 0.17 1.46 -2.98
C ILE A 88 1.37 1.17 -2.11
N PHE A 89 1.31 1.67 -0.88
CA PHE A 89 2.29 1.39 0.15
C PHE A 89 1.64 0.53 1.22
N GLU A 90 2.22 -0.63 1.50
CA GLU A 90 1.76 -1.56 2.52
C GLU A 90 2.86 -1.73 3.57
N ALA A 91 2.47 -1.60 4.83
CA ALA A 91 3.32 -1.86 5.97
C ALA A 91 2.53 -2.67 6.98
N LYS A 92 3.12 -3.77 7.47
CA LYS A 92 2.53 -4.51 8.59
C LYS A 92 2.60 -3.66 9.86
N PRO A 93 1.74 -3.93 10.85
CA PRO A 93 1.86 -3.30 12.17
C PRO A 93 3.27 -3.46 12.74
N ASN A 94 3.75 -2.47 13.51
CA ASN A 94 5.06 -2.45 14.16
C ASN A 94 6.27 -2.47 13.20
N THR A 95 6.11 -1.91 12.00
CA THR A 95 7.19 -1.80 11.01
C THR A 95 7.62 -0.34 10.85
N PHE A 96 8.89 -0.16 10.48
CA PHE A 96 9.45 1.17 10.20
C PHE A 96 9.91 1.24 8.75
N VAL A 97 9.49 2.32 8.08
CA VAL A 97 9.88 2.62 6.71
C VAL A 97 11.11 3.49 6.75
N LEU A 98 12.19 3.07 6.09
CA LEU A 98 13.37 3.90 6.05
C LEU A 98 13.07 5.23 5.35
N PRO A 99 13.64 6.35 5.85
CA PRO A 99 13.58 7.63 5.17
C PRO A 99 14.06 7.49 3.73
N HIS A 100 13.26 8.02 2.81
CA HIS A 100 13.55 8.05 1.39
C HIS A 100 12.88 9.27 0.78
N HIS A 101 13.58 9.95 -0.13
CA HIS A 101 12.98 11.05 -0.90
C HIS A 101 12.43 10.52 -2.23
N CYS A 102 11.39 11.15 -2.76
CA CYS A 102 10.97 10.93 -4.14
C CYS A 102 11.19 12.22 -4.94
N ASP A 103 11.64 12.07 -6.18
CA ASP A 103 11.74 13.18 -7.13
C ASP A 103 10.36 13.45 -7.76
N ALA A 104 9.37 13.69 -6.90
CA ALA A 104 7.99 13.99 -7.24
C ALA A 104 7.26 14.57 -6.02
N GLU A 105 6.28 15.43 -6.26
CA GLU A 105 5.31 15.80 -5.25
C GLU A 105 4.36 14.64 -4.99
N ALA A 106 4.07 14.35 -3.71
CA ALA A 106 3.27 13.21 -3.29
C ALA A 106 2.11 13.63 -2.39
N ILE A 107 0.93 13.05 -2.66
CA ILE A 107 -0.22 13.10 -1.76
C ILE A 107 -0.40 11.69 -1.19
N TYR A 108 -0.37 11.58 0.13
CA TYR A 108 -0.57 10.31 0.83
C TYR A 108 -1.99 10.24 1.38
N ILE A 109 -2.66 9.10 1.14
CA ILE A 109 -4.00 8.81 1.65
C ILE A 109 -3.91 7.52 2.47
N ALA A 110 -4.21 7.60 3.76
CA ALA A 110 -4.30 6.42 4.62
C ALA A 110 -5.58 5.65 4.27
N LEU A 111 -5.42 4.48 3.63
CA LEU A 111 -6.55 3.63 3.25
C LEU A 111 -7.01 2.74 4.40
N ASN A 112 -6.07 2.23 5.20
CA ASN A 112 -6.32 1.36 6.34
C ASN A 112 -5.28 1.60 7.43
N GLY A 113 -5.73 1.62 8.69
CA GLY A 113 -4.88 1.85 9.85
C GLY A 113 -4.43 3.29 10.01
N GLU A 114 -3.58 3.51 11.01
CA GLU A 114 -2.98 4.81 11.31
C GLU A 114 -1.48 4.74 11.05
N LEU A 115 -0.93 5.81 10.51
CA LEU A 115 0.50 5.93 10.24
C LEU A 115 1.00 7.29 10.71
N PHE A 116 2.16 7.30 11.35
CA PHE A 116 2.89 8.53 11.64
C PHE A 116 3.92 8.74 10.55
N TYR A 117 3.76 9.82 9.79
CA TYR A 117 4.70 10.21 8.74
C TYR A 117 5.50 11.44 9.18
N TRP A 118 6.82 11.40 8.97
CA TRP A 118 7.71 12.53 9.19
C TRP A 118 8.27 12.97 7.84
N LEU A 119 8.05 14.24 7.48
CA LEU A 119 8.71 14.86 6.33
C LEU A 119 10.15 15.23 6.77
N ILE A 120 11.13 14.60 6.15
CA ILE A 120 12.57 14.89 6.33
C ILE A 120 13.11 15.44 5.02
#